data_AF-A0A9K3KHL0-F1
#
_entry.id   AF-A0A9K3KHL0-F1
#
_cell.length_a   1.000
_cell.length_b   1.000
_cell.length_c   1.000
_cell.angle_alpha   90.00
_cell.angle_beta   90.00
_cell.angle_gamma   90.00
#
_symmetry.space_group_name_H-M   'P 1'
#
loop_
_entity.id
_entity.type
_entity.pdbx_description
1 polymer ?
#
loop_
_entity_poly.entity_id
_entity_poly.type
_entity_poly.pdbx_seq_one_letter_code
_entity_poly.pdbx_strand_id
1 'polypeptide(L)'
;MNRLQLAFALACAAKTAWSLSSHSVKLPMRQTGSTMASLSDSKVIADRLTTAFEEMADSTEFIKRNAHGENLSYTIPAFGDDCMLFFHQSTSSERDLQRGPLISEASTTSDTSSSDFVITLEGATKDDFGWICLKLYENRQSFDSILDLSNLRQELFFHMNNQPPHPGYDASQAKLAGSDTIRQLFRSTEKDPEMIMNELSSKGFVVLNGPKTSVQSNKNLSSYLQHKTGQSASIRTDTVAFLDRKDASLCGLQDQFDLLMGISSYLNSHFNFEPTGHASLGPATMQHPLTNPSRIQASKYGKGDFYVMHSDNSWAKGEHLTKRKNYRSYTAILYCNDNWSDEDGGALRIYSDSTEWESCKDAKPTSDYTDVFPRNGRLVIFDSKLAHSVEKVLTDKERHALTVWILRPTEQSVEGEVVDVPP
;
A
#
# COMPACT_ATOMS: atom_id res chain seq x y z
N MET A 1 -20.17 -30.08 -22.09
CA MET A 1 -19.43 -28.99 -21.42
C MET A 1 -17.94 -29.24 -21.58
N ASN A 2 -17.18 -28.24 -22.03
CA ASN A 2 -15.72 -28.34 -22.01
C ASN A 2 -15.20 -28.22 -20.56
N ARG A 3 -13.93 -28.60 -20.32
CA ARG A 3 -13.34 -28.59 -18.97
C ARG A 3 -13.35 -27.20 -18.31
N LEU A 4 -13.33 -26.12 -19.10
CA LEU A 4 -13.43 -24.76 -18.59
C LEU A 4 -14.84 -24.41 -18.08
N GLN A 5 -15.88 -24.80 -18.82
CA GLN A 5 -17.27 -24.62 -18.43
C GLN A 5 -17.61 -25.46 -17.20
N LEU A 6 -17.02 -26.66 -17.08
CA LEU A 6 -17.17 -27.50 -15.89
C LEU A 6 -16.45 -26.92 -14.68
N ALA A 7 -15.25 -26.36 -14.85
CA ALA A 7 -14.55 -25.66 -13.77
C ALA A 7 -15.28 -24.39 -13.32
N PHE A 8 -15.85 -23.62 -14.25
CA PHE A 8 -16.64 -22.42 -13.93
C PHE A 8 -17.97 -22.78 -13.26
N ALA A 9 -18.67 -23.80 -13.76
CA ALA A 9 -19.89 -24.31 -13.14
C ALA A 9 -19.64 -24.92 -11.75
N LEU A 10 -18.51 -25.61 -11.55
CA LEU A 10 -18.10 -26.13 -10.24
C LEU A 10 -17.65 -25.01 -9.29
N ALA A 11 -17.02 -23.94 -9.78
CA ALA A 11 -16.68 -22.76 -8.96
C ALA A 11 -17.94 -21.99 -8.53
N CYS A 12 -18.90 -21.81 -9.44
CA CYS A 12 -20.21 -21.22 -9.13
C CYS A 12 -21.04 -22.12 -8.20
N ALA A 13 -21.03 -23.44 -8.41
CA ALA A 13 -21.76 -24.41 -7.57
C ALA A 13 -21.08 -24.64 -6.20
N ALA A 14 -19.75 -24.47 -6.11
CA ALA A 14 -19.04 -24.48 -4.84
C ALA A 14 -19.36 -23.21 -4.02
N LYS A 15 -19.56 -22.06 -4.68
CA LYS A 15 -20.02 -20.82 -4.01
C LYS A 15 -21.42 -20.98 -3.39
N THR A 16 -22.32 -21.76 -3.98
CA THR A 16 -23.69 -21.98 -3.45
C THR A 16 -23.77 -23.00 -2.30
N ALA A 17 -22.69 -23.71 -1.98
CA ALA A 17 -22.66 -24.69 -0.89
C ALA A 17 -22.01 -24.16 0.41
N TRP A 18 -21.45 -22.95 0.38
CA TRP A 18 -20.96 -22.28 1.58
C TRP A 18 -22.13 -21.52 2.21
N SER A 19 -22.40 -21.72 3.50
CA SER A 19 -23.41 -20.91 4.19
C SER A 19 -22.95 -19.45 4.12
N LEU A 20 -23.61 -18.65 3.29
CA LEU A 20 -23.33 -17.23 3.18
C LEU A 20 -23.52 -16.62 4.58
N SER A 21 -22.46 -16.00 5.10
CA SER A 21 -22.44 -15.39 6.42
C SER A 21 -22.96 -13.96 6.36
N SER A 22 -23.46 -13.49 7.49
CA SER A 22 -23.72 -12.07 7.72
C SER A 22 -22.48 -11.45 8.36
N HIS A 23 -22.02 -10.32 7.84
CA HIS A 23 -20.89 -9.56 8.35
C HIS A 23 -21.35 -8.16 8.71
N SER A 24 -20.95 -7.63 9.87
CA SER A 24 -21.35 -6.30 10.28
C SER A 24 -20.27 -5.52 11.02
N VAL A 25 -20.35 -4.19 10.93
CA VAL A 25 -19.48 -3.25 11.66
C VAL A 25 -20.33 -2.15 12.28
N LYS A 26 -20.11 -1.88 13.56
CA LYS A 26 -20.77 -0.79 14.30
C LYS A 26 -19.95 0.49 14.17
N LEU A 27 -20.59 1.61 13.86
CA LEU A 27 -20.01 2.93 13.70
C LEU A 27 -20.66 3.87 14.73
N PRO A 28 -19.99 4.12 15.87
CA PRO A 28 -20.52 5.03 16.88
C PRO A 28 -20.69 6.45 16.32
N MET A 29 -21.72 7.16 16.74
CA MET A 29 -21.82 8.59 16.44
C MET A 29 -20.80 9.40 17.25
N ARG A 30 -20.17 10.39 16.63
CA ARG A 30 -19.35 11.34 17.39
C ARG A 30 -20.25 12.21 18.26
N GLN A 31 -19.94 12.27 19.56
CA GLN A 31 -20.58 13.24 20.44
C GLN A 31 -20.16 14.65 19.99
N THR A 32 -21.05 15.38 19.36
CA THR A 32 -20.87 16.82 19.17
C THR A 32 -20.94 17.45 20.55
N GLY A 33 -19.91 18.20 20.94
CA GLY A 33 -19.78 18.78 22.29
C GLY A 33 -20.86 19.79 22.71
N SER A 34 -21.98 19.90 21.99
CA SER A 34 -23.15 20.65 22.42
C SER A 34 -24.13 19.73 23.14
N THR A 35 -24.36 20.02 24.41
CA THR A 35 -25.42 19.46 25.25
C THR A 35 -26.75 19.32 24.51
N MET A 36 -27.23 18.08 24.41
CA MET A 36 -28.50 17.62 23.82
C MET A 36 -28.74 18.03 22.36
N ALA A 37 -28.28 17.18 21.44
CA ALA A 37 -28.82 17.13 20.10
C ALA A 37 -30.35 16.88 20.18
N SER A 38 -31.11 17.79 19.62
CA SER A 38 -32.57 17.72 19.48
C SER A 38 -32.97 16.58 18.52
N LEU A 39 -34.22 16.10 18.57
CA LEU A 39 -34.74 15.12 17.59
C LEU A 39 -34.59 15.60 16.12
N SER A 40 -34.56 16.91 15.89
CA SER A 40 -34.25 17.49 14.57
C SER A 40 -32.83 17.16 14.08
N ASP A 41 -31.87 16.98 15.00
CA ASP A 41 -30.48 16.68 14.64
C ASP A 41 -30.33 15.23 14.18
N SER A 42 -31.09 14.28 14.74
CA SER A 42 -31.07 12.87 14.30
C SER A 42 -31.55 12.70 12.87
N LYS A 43 -32.61 13.41 12.46
CA LYS A 43 -33.10 13.37 11.07
C LYS A 43 -32.08 13.98 10.11
N VAL A 44 -31.53 15.14 10.44
CA VAL A 44 -30.50 15.80 9.61
C VAL A 44 -29.26 14.90 9.47
N ILE A 45 -28.87 14.19 10.53
CA ILE A 45 -27.76 13.25 10.50
C ILE A 45 -28.08 12.05 9.61
N ALA A 46 -29.27 11.46 9.73
CA ALA A 46 -29.70 10.35 8.89
C ALA A 46 -29.78 10.73 7.40
N ASP A 47 -30.29 11.92 7.09
CA ASP A 47 -30.35 12.46 5.73
C ASP A 47 -28.93 12.64 5.16
N ARG A 48 -28.00 13.21 5.94
CA ARG A 48 -26.59 13.38 5.54
C ARG A 48 -25.89 12.05 5.29
N LEU A 49 -26.11 11.06 6.15
CA LEU A 49 -25.54 9.71 6.00
C LEU A 49 -26.12 9.01 4.77
N THR A 50 -27.42 9.15 4.53
CA THR A 50 -28.10 8.63 3.35
C THR A 50 -27.51 9.23 2.07
N THR A 51 -27.42 10.56 2.00
CA THR A 51 -26.82 11.24 0.84
C THR A 51 -25.38 10.79 0.61
N ALA A 52 -24.55 10.73 1.65
CA ALA A 52 -23.15 10.29 1.53
C ALA A 52 -23.04 8.84 1.02
N PHE A 53 -23.97 7.97 1.43
CA PHE A 53 -24.01 6.59 0.98
C PHE A 53 -24.53 6.46 -0.46
N GLU A 54 -25.54 7.23 -0.84
CA GLU A 54 -26.04 7.30 -2.22
C GLU A 54 -24.97 7.83 -3.17
N GLU A 55 -24.24 8.89 -2.79
CA GLU A 55 -23.09 9.39 -3.57
C GLU A 55 -22.02 8.31 -3.76
N MET A 56 -21.70 7.54 -2.72
CA MET A 56 -20.80 6.40 -2.83
C MET A 56 -21.36 5.35 -3.80
N ALA A 57 -22.62 4.96 -3.65
CA ALA A 57 -23.25 3.96 -4.49
C ALA A 57 -23.21 4.38 -5.97
N ASP A 58 -23.61 5.62 -6.27
CA ASP A 58 -23.63 6.20 -7.62
C ASP A 58 -22.22 6.37 -8.22
N SER A 59 -21.20 6.59 -7.38
CA SER A 59 -19.81 6.64 -7.82
C SER A 59 -19.24 5.27 -8.21
N THR A 60 -19.95 4.18 -7.90
CA THR A 60 -19.54 2.81 -8.19
C THR A 60 -20.50 2.14 -9.16
N GLU A 61 -19.97 1.46 -10.18
CA GLU A 61 -20.81 0.68 -11.10
C GLU A 61 -21.42 -0.60 -10.46
N PHE A 62 -21.08 -0.86 -9.20
CA PHE A 62 -21.31 -2.15 -8.53
C PHE A 62 -22.45 -2.15 -7.53
N ILE A 63 -22.94 -0.99 -7.07
CA ILE A 63 -23.99 -0.89 -6.07
C ILE A 63 -25.28 -0.42 -6.75
N LYS A 64 -26.36 -1.21 -6.64
CA LYS A 64 -27.67 -0.85 -7.20
C LYS A 64 -28.70 -0.69 -6.09
N ARG A 65 -29.41 0.43 -6.12
CA ARG A 65 -30.55 0.66 -5.24
C ARG A 65 -31.68 -0.29 -5.59
N ASN A 66 -32.22 -0.98 -4.59
CA ASN A 66 -33.45 -1.75 -4.77
C ASN A 66 -34.64 -0.80 -4.77
N ALA A 67 -35.44 -0.81 -5.84
CA ALA A 67 -36.61 0.07 -6.00
C ALA A 67 -37.84 -0.36 -5.17
N HIS A 68 -37.70 -1.34 -4.27
CA HIS A 68 -38.81 -2.00 -3.60
C HIS A 68 -38.62 -2.01 -2.08
N GLY A 69 -39.01 -0.91 -1.41
CA GLY A 69 -39.16 -0.85 0.04
C GLY A 69 -38.78 0.49 0.65
N GLU A 70 -39.28 0.76 1.86
CA GLU A 70 -38.93 1.94 2.67
C GLU A 70 -37.48 1.87 3.21
N ASN A 71 -36.81 0.71 3.07
CA ASN A 71 -35.45 0.49 3.55
C ASN A 71 -34.43 0.82 2.46
N LEU A 72 -33.36 1.53 2.84
CA LEU A 72 -32.18 1.69 2.01
C LEU A 72 -31.42 0.36 1.98
N SER A 73 -31.86 -0.52 1.08
CA SER A 73 -31.18 -1.75 0.75
C SER A 73 -30.57 -1.63 -0.63
N TYR A 74 -29.35 -2.13 -0.75
CA TYR A 74 -28.61 -2.12 -2.00
C TYR A 74 -28.21 -3.54 -2.35
N THR A 75 -28.42 -3.89 -3.61
CA THR A 75 -27.81 -5.10 -4.18
C THR A 75 -26.41 -4.77 -4.67
N ILE A 76 -25.52 -5.74 -4.57
CA ILE A 76 -24.18 -5.65 -5.14
C ILE A 76 -24.03 -6.77 -6.15
N PRO A 77 -24.49 -6.58 -7.42
CA PRO A 77 -24.52 -7.66 -8.41
C PRO A 77 -23.16 -8.31 -8.67
N ALA A 78 -22.06 -7.58 -8.43
CA ALA A 78 -20.69 -8.12 -8.52
C ALA A 78 -20.44 -9.30 -7.55
N PHE A 79 -21.18 -9.37 -6.44
CA PHE A 79 -21.07 -10.42 -5.44
C PHE A 79 -22.17 -11.49 -5.55
N GLY A 80 -23.11 -11.31 -6.48
CA GLY A 80 -24.27 -12.17 -6.69
C GLY A 80 -25.59 -11.46 -6.37
N ASP A 81 -26.69 -11.96 -6.93
CA ASP A 81 -28.01 -11.35 -6.81
C ASP A 81 -28.59 -11.43 -5.37
N ASP A 82 -28.07 -12.34 -4.54
CA ASP A 82 -28.48 -12.54 -3.14
C ASP A 82 -27.69 -11.67 -2.15
N CYS A 83 -26.73 -10.87 -2.62
CA CYS A 83 -25.89 -10.04 -1.78
C CYS A 83 -26.59 -8.71 -1.44
N MET A 84 -26.81 -8.47 -0.14
CA MET A 84 -27.63 -7.38 0.36
C MET A 84 -26.86 -6.55 1.39
N LEU A 85 -26.70 -5.26 1.10
CA LEU A 85 -26.08 -4.29 1.99
C LEU A 85 -27.15 -3.48 2.72
N PHE A 86 -27.07 -3.50 4.05
CA PHE A 86 -27.95 -2.79 4.97
C PHE A 86 -27.15 -1.73 5.72
N PHE A 87 -27.74 -0.55 5.85
CA PHE A 87 -27.28 0.53 6.72
C PHE A 87 -28.43 0.87 7.66
N HIS A 88 -28.25 0.71 8.98
CA HIS A 88 -29.34 0.97 9.94
C HIS A 88 -28.82 1.48 11.28
N GLN A 89 -29.68 2.18 12.02
CA GLN A 89 -29.38 2.58 13.39
C GLN A 89 -29.56 1.37 14.33
N SER A 90 -28.66 1.20 15.30
CA SER A 90 -28.78 0.18 16.34
C SER A 90 -29.84 0.63 17.34
N THR A 91 -30.98 -0.07 17.41
CA THR A 91 -31.96 0.12 18.49
C THR A 91 -31.67 -0.87 19.62
N SER A 92 -32.03 -0.52 20.86
CA SER A 92 -31.69 -1.28 22.08
C SER A 92 -32.40 -2.64 22.22
N SER A 93 -33.28 -3.02 21.28
CA SER A 93 -33.94 -4.33 21.26
C SER A 93 -33.38 -5.23 20.15
N GLU A 94 -32.23 -5.87 20.39
CA GLU A 94 -31.62 -6.87 19.48
C GLU A 94 -32.55 -8.06 19.12
N ARG A 95 -33.72 -8.20 19.78
CA ARG A 95 -34.67 -9.29 19.51
C ARG A 95 -35.60 -9.07 18.32
N ASP A 96 -35.67 -7.85 17.78
CA ASP A 96 -36.46 -7.54 16.60
C ASP A 96 -35.59 -6.76 15.60
N LEU A 97 -34.64 -7.45 14.96
CA LEU A 97 -34.13 -7.04 13.65
C LEU A 97 -35.27 -7.20 12.62
N GLN A 98 -36.38 -6.48 12.81
CA GLN A 98 -37.33 -6.29 11.74
C GLN A 98 -36.61 -5.46 10.68
N ARG A 99 -36.60 -6.00 9.46
CA ARG A 99 -36.14 -5.34 8.23
C ARG A 99 -37.02 -4.13 7.96
N GLY A 100 -36.87 -3.08 8.76
CA GLY A 100 -37.61 -1.83 8.68
C GLY A 100 -36.74 -0.68 8.17
N PRO A 101 -37.36 0.45 7.79
CA PRO A 101 -36.67 1.58 7.21
C PRO A 101 -35.66 2.17 8.19
N LEU A 102 -34.65 2.88 7.68
CA LEU A 102 -33.65 3.61 8.48
C LEU A 102 -34.29 4.52 9.55
N ILE A 103 -35.57 4.86 9.38
CA ILE A 103 -36.38 5.61 10.32
C ILE A 103 -37.81 5.05 10.29
N SER A 104 -38.14 4.08 11.14
CA SER A 104 -39.52 4.05 11.67
C SER A 104 -39.59 5.10 12.78
N GLU A 105 -40.62 5.95 12.78
CA GLU A 105 -40.85 6.98 13.80
C GLU A 105 -40.40 6.49 15.18
N ALA A 106 -39.36 7.11 15.73
CA ALA A 106 -38.73 6.68 16.97
C ALA A 106 -39.80 6.61 18.07
N SER A 107 -40.12 5.39 18.53
CA SER A 107 -40.92 5.23 19.73
C SER A 107 -40.16 5.86 20.90
N THR A 108 -40.80 6.79 21.59
CA THR A 108 -40.24 7.74 22.57
C THR A 108 -39.74 7.10 23.89
N THR A 109 -39.24 5.88 23.87
CA THR A 109 -38.67 5.24 25.05
C THR A 109 -37.33 5.89 25.38
N SER A 110 -37.28 6.53 26.54
CA SER A 110 -36.28 7.49 27.04
C SER A 110 -34.90 6.90 27.37
N ASP A 111 -34.47 5.83 26.70
CA ASP A 111 -33.17 5.22 26.96
C ASP A 111 -32.11 5.87 26.05
N THR A 112 -31.37 6.83 26.60
CA THR A 112 -30.37 7.66 25.91
C THR A 112 -29.06 6.90 25.65
N SER A 113 -29.12 5.58 25.43
CA SER A 113 -27.95 4.78 25.09
C SER A 113 -27.47 5.11 23.68
N SER A 114 -26.15 5.24 23.50
CA SER A 114 -25.42 5.55 22.26
C SER A 114 -26.15 5.16 20.97
N SER A 115 -26.44 6.13 20.11
CA SER A 115 -26.97 5.90 18.77
C SER A 115 -25.84 5.44 17.84
N ASP A 116 -25.54 4.14 17.86
CA ASP A 116 -24.60 3.54 16.92
C ASP A 116 -25.30 3.28 15.59
N PHE A 117 -24.57 3.43 14.47
CA PHE A 117 -25.00 2.92 13.17
C PHE A 117 -24.35 1.56 12.92
N VAL A 118 -25.02 0.67 12.20
CA VAL A 118 -24.50 -0.65 11.85
C VAL A 118 -24.59 -0.82 10.35
N ILE A 119 -23.48 -1.22 9.76
CA ILE A 119 -23.41 -1.65 8.38
C ILE A 119 -23.39 -3.17 8.39
N THR A 120 -24.32 -3.80 7.67
CA THR A 120 -24.44 -5.26 7.60
C THR A 120 -24.47 -5.71 6.14
N LEU A 121 -23.64 -6.69 5.79
CA LEU A 121 -23.64 -7.34 4.48
C LEU A 121 -24.07 -8.80 4.66
N GLU A 122 -25.20 -9.15 4.06
CA GLU A 122 -25.69 -10.54 3.99
C GLU A 122 -25.40 -11.12 2.60
N GLY A 123 -25.21 -12.43 2.53
CA GLY A 123 -25.06 -13.10 1.23
C GLY A 123 -23.65 -12.98 0.64
N ALA A 124 -22.64 -12.59 1.42
CA ALA A 124 -21.31 -12.29 0.93
C ALA A 124 -20.21 -12.95 1.75
N THR A 125 -18.99 -13.01 1.19
CA THR A 125 -17.82 -13.45 1.94
C THR A 125 -17.29 -12.33 2.84
N LYS A 126 -16.43 -12.68 3.82
CA LYS A 126 -15.73 -11.69 4.64
C LYS A 126 -14.89 -10.74 3.77
N ASP A 127 -14.40 -11.22 2.63
CA ASP A 127 -13.59 -10.43 1.74
C ASP A 127 -14.40 -9.36 0.99
N ASP A 128 -15.57 -9.77 0.49
CA ASP A 128 -16.54 -8.85 -0.11
C ASP A 128 -16.95 -7.75 0.90
N PHE A 129 -17.15 -8.11 2.17
CA PHE A 129 -17.44 -7.15 3.23
C PHE A 129 -16.29 -6.16 3.47
N GLY A 130 -15.06 -6.65 3.46
CA GLY A 130 -13.86 -5.84 3.54
C GLY A 130 -13.74 -4.83 2.39
N TRP A 131 -14.07 -5.26 1.17
CA TRP A 131 -14.09 -4.37 -0.01
C TRP A 131 -15.14 -3.27 0.13
N ILE A 132 -16.32 -3.59 0.65
CA ILE A 132 -17.37 -2.58 0.93
C ILE A 132 -16.91 -1.58 1.98
N CYS A 133 -16.25 -2.05 3.05
CA CYS A 133 -15.63 -1.18 4.03
C CYS A 133 -14.62 -0.23 3.38
N LEU A 134 -13.82 -0.72 2.41
CA LEU A 134 -12.85 0.08 1.67
C LEU A 134 -13.52 1.21 0.89
N LYS A 135 -14.61 0.92 0.18
CA LYS A 135 -15.37 1.95 -0.55
C LYS A 135 -16.00 3.00 0.35
N LEU A 136 -16.51 2.59 1.51
CA LEU A 136 -17.00 3.52 2.52
C LEU A 136 -15.87 4.44 3.03
N TYR A 137 -14.68 3.89 3.25
CA TYR A 137 -13.55 4.64 3.77
C TYR A 137 -12.87 5.56 2.74
N GLU A 138 -12.87 5.18 1.46
CA GLU A 138 -12.50 6.07 0.35
C GLU A 138 -13.33 7.36 0.40
N ASN A 139 -14.62 7.24 0.77
CA ASN A 139 -15.58 8.34 0.93
C ASN A 139 -15.67 8.91 2.35
N ARG A 140 -14.71 8.60 3.24
CA ARG A 140 -14.74 9.00 4.67
C ARG A 140 -14.94 10.49 4.93
N GLN A 141 -14.56 11.38 4.01
CA GLN A 141 -14.75 12.83 4.20
C GLN A 141 -16.23 13.19 4.39
N SER A 142 -17.14 12.45 3.75
CA SER A 142 -18.58 12.63 3.90
C SER A 142 -19.10 12.15 5.27
N PHE A 143 -18.36 11.26 5.95
CA PHE A 143 -18.77 10.60 7.19
C PHE A 143 -18.00 11.07 8.45
N ASP A 144 -16.76 11.56 8.32
CA ASP A 144 -15.83 11.77 9.44
C ASP A 144 -16.29 12.83 10.46
N SER A 145 -17.18 13.75 10.03
CA SER A 145 -17.81 14.73 10.93
C SER A 145 -18.98 14.17 11.74
N ILE A 146 -19.48 12.98 11.38
CA ILE A 146 -20.71 12.38 11.92
C ILE A 146 -20.39 11.11 12.71
N LEU A 147 -19.55 10.23 12.13
CA LEU A 147 -19.26 8.90 12.66
C LEU A 147 -17.83 8.79 13.19
N ASP A 148 -17.66 7.99 14.24
CA ASP A 148 -16.37 7.42 14.57
C ASP A 148 -16.10 6.23 13.64
N LEU A 149 -15.02 6.35 12.87
CA LEU A 149 -14.61 5.37 11.86
C LEU A 149 -13.56 4.40 12.40
N SER A 150 -13.30 4.38 13.71
CA SER A 150 -12.36 3.48 14.39
C SER A 150 -12.62 2.00 14.05
N ASN A 151 -13.86 1.55 14.23
CA ASN A 151 -14.24 0.16 13.91
C ASN A 151 -14.17 -0.14 12.40
N LEU A 152 -14.54 0.83 11.55
CA LEU A 152 -14.38 0.68 10.09
C LEU A 152 -12.91 0.48 9.72
N ARG A 153 -12.01 1.28 10.32
CA ARG A 153 -10.56 1.13 10.14
C ARG A 153 -10.05 -0.24 10.57
N GLN A 154 -10.62 -0.82 11.62
CA GLN A 154 -10.25 -2.16 12.06
C GLN A 154 -10.66 -3.24 11.04
N GLU A 155 -11.86 -3.15 10.46
CA GLU A 155 -12.29 -4.08 9.40
C GLU A 155 -11.48 -3.92 8.11
N LEU A 156 -11.20 -2.68 7.71
CA LEU A 156 -10.29 -2.40 6.60
C LEU A 156 -8.92 -3.00 6.81
N PHE A 157 -8.40 -2.86 8.03
CA PHE A 157 -7.11 -3.40 8.39
C PHE A 157 -7.09 -4.92 8.23
N PHE A 158 -8.13 -5.61 8.73
CA PHE A 158 -8.27 -7.05 8.51
C PHE A 158 -8.38 -7.40 7.03
N HIS A 159 -9.19 -6.69 6.25
CA HIS A 159 -9.34 -6.96 4.83
C HIS A 159 -8.01 -6.76 4.08
N MET A 160 -7.41 -5.58 4.21
CA MET A 160 -6.18 -5.21 3.51
C MET A 160 -5.00 -6.11 3.88
N ASN A 161 -4.90 -6.59 5.12
CA ASN A 161 -3.87 -7.53 5.53
C ASN A 161 -4.11 -8.96 5.03
N ASN A 162 -5.34 -9.33 4.69
CA ASN A 162 -5.68 -10.63 4.12
C ASN A 162 -5.61 -10.62 2.58
N GLN A 163 -5.51 -9.46 1.95
CA GLN A 163 -5.31 -9.35 0.52
C GLN A 163 -3.86 -9.69 0.15
N PRO A 164 -3.63 -10.44 -0.95
CA PRO A 164 -2.28 -10.54 -1.50
C PRO A 164 -1.80 -9.13 -1.86
N PRO A 165 -0.49 -8.83 -1.75
CA PRO A 165 0.01 -7.52 -2.14
C PRO A 165 -0.34 -7.20 -3.59
N HIS A 166 -0.61 -5.93 -3.91
CA HIS A 166 -0.91 -5.56 -5.28
C HIS A 166 0.25 -5.98 -6.20
N PRO A 167 0.00 -6.67 -7.33
CA PRO A 167 1.05 -7.15 -8.24
C PRO A 167 1.72 -6.02 -9.04
N GLY A 168 1.56 -4.75 -8.63
CA GLY A 168 1.99 -3.57 -9.38
C GLY A 168 1.25 -3.33 -10.70
N TYR A 169 1.83 -2.43 -11.48
CA TYR A 169 1.40 -1.99 -12.80
C TYR A 169 2.46 -2.39 -13.82
N ASP A 170 2.04 -2.57 -15.07
CA ASP A 170 2.93 -2.99 -16.15
C ASP A 170 4.09 -2.00 -16.30
N ALA A 171 5.32 -2.49 -16.14
CA ALA A 171 6.53 -1.71 -16.23
C ALA A 171 6.70 -1.04 -17.62
N SER A 172 6.15 -1.64 -18.68
CA SER A 172 6.21 -1.10 -20.04
C SER A 172 5.41 0.19 -20.21
N GLN A 173 4.46 0.46 -19.30
CA GLN A 173 3.64 1.68 -19.32
C GLN A 173 4.34 2.87 -18.66
N ALA A 174 5.52 2.68 -18.05
CA ALA A 174 6.29 3.78 -17.52
C ALA A 174 6.72 4.72 -18.65
N LYS A 175 6.66 6.04 -18.42
CA LYS A 175 6.88 7.04 -19.48
C LYS A 175 8.25 6.92 -20.17
N LEU A 176 9.28 6.51 -19.44
CA LEU A 176 10.64 6.31 -19.98
C LEU A 176 10.97 4.84 -20.30
N ALA A 177 9.99 3.94 -20.30
CA ALA A 177 10.16 2.55 -20.71
C ALA A 177 10.78 2.47 -22.11
N GLY A 178 11.89 1.72 -22.23
CA GLY A 178 12.63 1.57 -23.50
C GLY A 178 13.30 2.84 -24.05
N SER A 179 13.25 3.97 -23.35
CA SER A 179 13.81 5.24 -23.81
C SER A 179 15.35 5.25 -23.84
N ASP A 180 15.93 6.13 -24.66
CA ASP A 180 17.37 6.33 -24.70
C ASP A 180 17.92 6.91 -23.40
N THR A 181 17.13 7.67 -22.64
CA THR A 181 17.54 8.17 -21.32
C THR A 181 17.86 7.02 -20.37
N ILE A 182 17.01 5.98 -20.32
CA ILE A 182 17.28 4.80 -19.48
C ILE A 182 18.46 4.01 -20.03
N ARG A 183 18.57 3.84 -21.36
CA ARG A 183 19.75 3.18 -21.95
C ARG A 183 21.04 3.93 -21.62
N GLN A 184 21.01 5.26 -21.62
CA GLN A 184 22.14 6.10 -21.26
C GLN A 184 22.48 5.96 -19.78
N LEU A 185 21.51 5.86 -18.86
CA LEU A 185 21.78 5.58 -17.45
C LEU A 185 22.64 4.33 -17.24
N PHE A 186 22.38 3.27 -18.01
CA PHE A 186 23.14 2.02 -17.94
C PHE A 186 24.39 1.99 -18.85
N ARG A 187 24.67 3.07 -19.60
CA ARG A 187 25.89 3.23 -20.42
C ARG A 187 26.82 4.33 -19.93
N SER A 188 26.30 5.29 -19.15
CA SER A 188 27.01 6.50 -18.72
C SER A 188 27.99 6.23 -17.59
N THR A 189 27.90 5.06 -16.97
CA THR A 189 28.97 4.55 -16.13
C THR A 189 30.16 4.17 -17.00
N GLU A 190 31.39 4.28 -16.49
CA GLU A 190 32.60 3.70 -17.12
C GLU A 190 32.50 2.16 -17.34
N LYS A 191 31.36 1.56 -16.98
CA LYS A 191 31.03 0.15 -17.08
C LYS A 191 30.10 -0.10 -18.26
N ASP A 192 30.42 -1.16 -19.01
CA ASP A 192 29.52 -1.79 -19.96
C ASP A 192 28.21 -2.22 -19.27
N PRO A 193 27.02 -2.00 -19.88
CA PRO A 193 25.75 -2.58 -19.42
C PRO A 193 25.83 -4.04 -18.98
N GLU A 194 26.60 -4.90 -19.67
CA GLU A 194 26.73 -6.31 -19.28
C GLU A 194 27.43 -6.45 -17.92
N MET A 195 28.46 -5.64 -17.66
CA MET A 195 29.12 -5.60 -16.35
C MET A 195 28.19 -5.11 -15.25
N ILE A 196 27.29 -4.17 -15.53
CA ILE A 196 26.29 -3.70 -14.56
C ILE A 196 25.34 -4.85 -14.18
N MET A 197 24.85 -5.61 -15.16
CA MET A 197 24.00 -6.77 -14.90
C MET A 197 24.75 -7.86 -14.15
N ASN A 198 26.01 -8.10 -14.50
CA ASN A 198 26.87 -9.05 -13.78
C ASN A 198 27.12 -8.62 -12.34
N GLU A 199 27.31 -7.33 -12.06
CA GLU A 199 27.43 -6.84 -10.68
C GLU A 199 26.12 -6.98 -9.92
N LEU A 200 24.98 -6.60 -10.51
CA LEU A 200 23.68 -6.76 -9.86
C LEU A 200 23.37 -8.24 -9.57
N SER A 201 23.74 -9.15 -10.48
CA SER A 201 23.55 -10.59 -10.31
C SER A 201 24.52 -11.18 -9.27
N SER A 202 25.81 -10.83 -9.31
CA SER A 202 26.83 -11.45 -8.45
C SER A 202 26.94 -10.83 -7.06
N LYS A 203 26.76 -9.52 -6.93
CA LYS A 203 26.86 -8.78 -5.66
C LYS A 203 25.50 -8.48 -5.05
N GLY A 204 24.43 -8.65 -5.82
CA GLY A 204 23.07 -8.25 -5.44
C GLY A 204 22.83 -6.74 -5.48
N PHE A 205 23.83 -5.91 -5.84
CA PHE A 205 23.62 -4.47 -5.98
C PHE A 205 24.59 -3.81 -6.97
N VAL A 206 24.21 -2.62 -7.45
CA VAL A 206 25.04 -1.75 -8.28
C VAL A 206 24.80 -0.27 -7.92
N VAL A 207 25.84 0.55 -8.09
CA VAL A 207 25.80 2.01 -7.92
C VAL A 207 26.05 2.68 -9.27
N LEU A 208 25.14 3.56 -9.67
CA LEU A 208 25.12 4.27 -10.94
C LEU A 208 25.05 5.80 -10.73
N ASN A 209 25.27 6.56 -11.80
CA ASN A 209 25.11 8.01 -11.82
C ASN A 209 23.80 8.36 -12.56
N GLY A 210 22.76 8.67 -11.78
CA GLY A 210 21.49 9.20 -12.25
C GLY A 210 21.45 10.72 -12.37
N PRO A 211 20.29 11.28 -12.74
CA PRO A 211 20.10 12.72 -12.86
C PRO A 211 20.16 13.39 -11.50
N LYS A 212 20.89 14.51 -11.42
CA LYS A 212 20.96 15.35 -10.22
C LYS A 212 19.66 16.11 -10.02
N THR A 213 19.31 16.38 -8.78
CA THR A 213 18.23 17.33 -8.43
C THR A 213 18.79 18.74 -8.30
N SER A 214 17.92 19.75 -8.38
CA SER A 214 18.29 21.13 -8.12
C SER A 214 18.08 21.49 -6.64
N VAL A 215 18.77 22.53 -6.16
CA VAL A 215 18.55 23.11 -4.82
C VAL A 215 17.07 23.48 -4.62
N GLN A 216 16.41 24.02 -5.64
CA GLN A 216 14.99 24.38 -5.56
C GLN A 216 14.10 23.13 -5.45
N SER A 217 14.39 22.08 -6.20
CA SER A 217 13.64 20.82 -6.11
C SER A 217 13.77 20.19 -4.72
N ASN A 218 14.97 20.23 -4.14
CA ASN A 218 15.23 19.76 -2.78
C ASN A 218 14.43 20.57 -1.74
N LYS A 219 14.39 21.90 -1.86
CA LYS A 219 13.58 22.75 -0.97
C LYS A 219 12.08 22.43 -1.07
N ASN A 220 11.58 22.20 -2.29
CA ASN A 220 10.19 21.82 -2.52
C ASN A 220 9.91 20.44 -1.88
N LEU A 221 10.84 19.49 -2.02
CA LEU A 221 10.73 18.17 -1.42
C LEU A 221 10.73 18.24 0.12
N SER A 222 11.61 19.02 0.75
CA SER A 222 11.59 19.27 2.21
C SER A 222 10.25 19.84 2.67
N SER A 223 9.67 20.74 1.85
CA SER A 223 8.37 21.37 2.13
C SER A 223 7.20 20.40 1.95
N TYR A 224 7.34 19.37 1.12
CA TYR A 224 6.36 18.29 0.97
C TYR A 224 6.47 17.30 2.16
N LEU A 225 7.68 17.06 2.66
CA LEU A 225 8.00 16.13 3.75
C LEU A 225 7.92 16.80 5.14
N GLN A 226 6.73 17.26 5.54
CA GLN A 226 6.53 17.98 6.81
C GLN A 226 6.25 17.08 8.02
N HIS A 227 5.55 15.97 7.81
CA HIS A 227 5.05 15.14 8.92
C HIS A 227 5.79 13.81 8.99
N LYS A 228 6.49 13.57 10.11
CA LYS A 228 7.10 12.26 10.38
C LYS A 228 6.02 11.18 10.30
N THR A 229 6.35 10.04 9.70
CA THR A 229 5.45 8.89 9.75
C THR A 229 5.40 8.35 11.17
N GLY A 230 4.23 7.86 11.58
CA GLY A 230 4.01 7.29 12.92
C GLY A 230 4.70 5.94 13.16
N GLN A 231 5.82 5.66 12.50
CA GLN A 231 6.58 4.43 12.69
C GLN A 231 7.42 4.51 13.97
N SER A 232 7.71 3.35 14.58
CA SER A 232 8.47 3.30 15.82
C SER A 232 9.85 3.95 15.68
N ALA A 233 10.13 4.93 16.53
CA ALA A 233 11.42 5.63 16.59
C ALA A 233 12.60 4.70 16.91
N SER A 234 12.35 3.48 17.40
CA SER A 234 13.38 2.46 17.61
C SER A 234 13.81 1.74 16.32
N ILE A 235 13.02 1.85 15.25
CA ILE A 235 13.26 1.17 13.97
C ILE A 235 13.77 2.17 12.94
N ARG A 236 13.05 3.28 12.79
CA ARG A 236 13.41 4.34 11.85
C ARG A 236 12.85 5.67 12.32
N THR A 237 13.50 6.76 11.95
CA THR A 237 13.13 8.09 12.42
C THR A 237 12.94 9.10 11.30
N ASP A 238 12.94 8.66 10.05
CA ASP A 238 12.73 9.51 8.89
C ASP A 238 11.30 9.99 8.71
N THR A 239 11.17 11.09 7.98
CA THR A 239 9.90 11.54 7.42
C THR A 239 9.74 10.92 6.04
N VAL A 240 8.60 10.29 5.76
CA VAL A 240 8.32 9.74 4.43
C VAL A 240 6.97 10.19 3.89
N ALA A 241 6.89 10.25 2.56
CA ALA A 241 5.65 10.44 1.85
C ALA A 241 5.73 9.72 0.49
N PHE A 242 4.58 9.42 -0.10
CA PHE A 242 4.51 8.77 -1.40
C PHE A 242 4.14 9.79 -2.47
N LEU A 243 5.01 9.95 -3.46
CA LEU A 243 4.79 10.85 -4.59
C LEU A 243 4.20 10.07 -5.75
N ASP A 244 3.09 10.54 -6.29
CA ASP A 244 2.74 10.24 -7.68
C ASP A 244 3.51 11.15 -8.65
N ARG A 245 3.26 10.99 -9.94
CA ARG A 245 3.93 11.79 -10.98
C ARG A 245 3.60 13.28 -10.90
N LYS A 246 2.37 13.64 -10.47
CA LYS A 246 1.93 15.02 -10.34
C LYS A 246 2.62 15.67 -9.14
N ASP A 247 2.69 14.99 -8.01
CA ASP A 247 3.39 15.44 -6.81
C ASP A 247 4.88 15.64 -7.08
N ALA A 248 5.52 14.67 -7.77
CA ALA A 248 6.90 14.80 -8.21
C ALA A 248 7.10 16.03 -9.12
N SER A 249 6.16 16.30 -10.03
CA SER A 249 6.20 17.50 -10.87
C SER A 249 6.12 18.79 -10.08
N LEU A 250 5.26 18.86 -9.05
CA LEU A 250 5.16 20.03 -8.15
C LEU A 250 6.48 20.25 -7.37
N CYS A 251 7.18 19.17 -7.07
CA CYS A 251 8.51 19.23 -6.45
C CYS A 251 9.64 19.52 -7.45
N GLY A 252 9.39 19.59 -8.76
CA GLY A 252 10.45 19.70 -9.77
C GLY A 252 11.33 18.44 -9.84
N LEU A 253 10.72 17.27 -9.63
CA LEU A 253 11.35 15.94 -9.59
C LEU A 253 10.75 14.96 -10.62
N GLN A 254 10.06 15.48 -11.64
CA GLN A 254 9.35 14.66 -12.61
C GLN A 254 10.28 13.73 -13.38
N ASP A 255 11.47 14.20 -13.79
CA ASP A 255 12.43 13.38 -14.54
C ASP A 255 13.00 12.25 -13.67
N GLN A 256 13.23 12.53 -12.39
CA GLN A 256 13.67 11.53 -11.41
C GLN A 256 12.60 10.46 -11.18
N PHE A 257 11.33 10.86 -11.07
CA PHE A 257 10.20 9.95 -11.00
C PHE A 257 10.12 9.06 -12.23
N ASP A 258 10.11 9.68 -13.42
CA ASP A 258 9.99 8.98 -14.70
C ASP A 258 11.16 8.01 -14.91
N LEU A 259 12.37 8.38 -14.47
CA LEU A 259 13.56 7.53 -14.52
C LEU A 259 13.43 6.31 -13.61
N LEU A 260 13.08 6.50 -12.34
CA LEU A 260 12.92 5.40 -11.38
C LEU A 260 11.90 4.37 -11.89
N MET A 261 10.76 4.86 -12.40
CA MET A 261 9.70 4.02 -12.96
C MET A 261 10.14 3.28 -14.25
N GLY A 262 11.10 3.82 -15.00
CA GLY A 262 11.63 3.19 -16.22
C GLY A 262 12.62 2.05 -15.98
N ILE A 263 13.21 1.93 -14.78
CA ILE A 263 14.26 0.94 -14.48
C ILE A 263 13.76 -0.50 -14.67
N SER A 264 12.58 -0.83 -14.17
CA SER A 264 12.02 -2.19 -14.24
C SER A 264 11.79 -2.66 -15.67
N SER A 265 11.36 -1.76 -16.57
CA SER A 265 11.22 -2.05 -18.00
C SER A 265 12.58 -2.40 -18.63
N TYR A 266 13.64 -1.69 -18.25
CA TYR A 266 14.98 -1.98 -18.75
C TYR A 266 15.50 -3.32 -18.24
N LEU A 267 15.34 -3.58 -16.94
CA LEU A 267 15.71 -4.87 -16.33
C LEU A 267 14.95 -6.03 -16.98
N ASN A 268 13.65 -5.90 -17.24
CA ASN A 268 12.84 -6.90 -17.96
C ASN A 268 13.41 -7.28 -19.34
N SER A 269 14.19 -6.42 -19.99
CA SER A 269 14.77 -6.68 -21.31
C SER A 269 16.24 -7.10 -21.30
N HIS A 270 16.97 -6.89 -20.19
CA HIS A 270 18.43 -7.03 -20.17
C HIS A 270 18.95 -7.88 -19.00
N PHE A 271 18.10 -8.19 -18.01
CA PHE A 271 18.49 -8.98 -16.86
C PHE A 271 17.90 -10.39 -16.97
N ASN A 272 18.73 -11.40 -16.75
CA ASN A 272 18.31 -12.79 -16.76
C ASN A 272 17.79 -13.14 -15.36
N PHE A 273 16.46 -13.26 -15.24
CA PHE A 273 15.87 -13.63 -13.96
C PHE A 273 15.77 -15.14 -13.81
N GLU A 274 16.15 -15.64 -12.64
CA GLU A 274 15.99 -17.05 -12.27
C GLU A 274 14.51 -17.49 -12.34
N PRO A 275 14.18 -18.66 -12.92
CA PRO A 275 12.84 -19.20 -12.90
C PRO A 275 12.35 -19.43 -11.47
N THR A 276 11.11 -19.04 -11.18
CA THR A 276 10.57 -19.12 -9.82
C THR A 276 9.74 -20.37 -9.57
N GLY A 277 9.32 -21.08 -10.63
CA GLY A 277 8.39 -22.21 -10.54
C GLY A 277 6.94 -21.84 -10.21
N HIS A 278 6.61 -20.55 -10.06
CA HIS A 278 5.26 -20.06 -9.77
C HIS A 278 4.62 -19.39 -10.98
N ALA A 279 3.28 -19.37 -11.02
CA ALA A 279 2.54 -18.67 -12.06
C ALA A 279 2.64 -17.14 -11.87
N SER A 280 2.76 -16.41 -12.97
CA SER A 280 2.75 -14.93 -12.95
C SER A 280 1.38 -14.38 -12.59
N LEU A 281 1.34 -13.39 -11.71
CA LEU A 281 0.16 -12.54 -11.53
C LEU A 281 0.23 -11.34 -12.48
N GLY A 282 -0.86 -11.10 -13.22
CA GLY A 282 -0.96 -9.94 -14.09
C GLY A 282 -0.76 -8.64 -13.30
N PRO A 283 -0.06 -7.63 -13.85
CA PRO A 283 0.36 -7.54 -15.25
C PRO A 283 1.72 -8.20 -15.56
N ALA A 284 2.38 -8.85 -14.59
CA ALA A 284 3.62 -9.56 -14.85
C ALA A 284 3.41 -10.76 -15.78
N THR A 285 4.44 -11.09 -16.55
CA THR A 285 4.49 -12.27 -17.42
C THR A 285 5.78 -13.03 -17.22
N MET A 286 5.92 -14.22 -17.81
CA MET A 286 7.18 -14.95 -17.77
C MET A 286 8.31 -14.19 -18.49
N GLN A 287 7.99 -13.45 -19.56
CA GLN A 287 8.96 -12.67 -20.34
C GLN A 287 9.26 -11.31 -19.70
N HIS A 288 8.29 -10.73 -19.00
CA HIS A 288 8.39 -9.44 -18.34
C HIS A 288 7.91 -9.58 -16.89
N PRO A 289 8.75 -10.19 -16.01
CA PRO A 289 8.32 -10.56 -14.67
C PRO A 289 8.27 -9.38 -13.70
N LEU A 290 8.90 -8.26 -14.02
CA LEU A 290 8.92 -7.08 -13.16
C LEU A 290 7.78 -6.11 -13.46
N THR A 291 7.20 -5.56 -12.40
CA THR A 291 6.16 -4.52 -12.41
C THR A 291 6.56 -3.36 -11.49
N ASN A 292 5.82 -2.25 -11.55
CA ASN A 292 6.06 -1.07 -10.72
C ASN A 292 4.90 -0.78 -9.75
N PRO A 293 5.14 -0.11 -8.62
CA PRO A 293 4.08 0.55 -7.88
C PRO A 293 3.54 1.76 -8.66
N SER A 294 2.41 2.34 -8.24
CA SER A 294 1.89 3.60 -8.83
C SER A 294 2.61 4.86 -8.33
N ARG A 295 3.38 4.74 -7.25
CA ARG A 295 4.03 5.86 -6.55
C ARG A 295 5.45 5.48 -6.13
N ILE A 296 6.29 6.49 -5.97
CA ILE A 296 7.62 6.35 -5.36
C ILE A 296 7.56 6.86 -3.91
N GLN A 297 8.43 6.35 -3.04
CA GLN A 297 8.59 6.89 -1.70
C GLN A 297 9.65 8.00 -1.70
N ALA A 298 9.32 9.17 -1.19
CA ALA A 298 10.29 10.18 -0.78
C ALA A 298 10.59 10.03 0.70
N SER A 299 11.84 10.25 1.09
CA SER A 299 12.29 10.21 2.49
C SER A 299 13.18 11.39 2.84
N LYS A 300 13.13 11.81 4.11
CA LYS A 300 13.96 12.85 4.70
C LYS A 300 14.47 12.43 6.08
N TYR A 301 15.78 12.52 6.28
CA TYR A 301 16.47 12.25 7.53
C TYR A 301 17.18 13.54 7.97
N GLY A 302 16.95 13.99 9.19
CA GLY A 302 17.70 15.05 9.85
C GLY A 302 18.84 14.51 10.72
N LYS A 303 19.52 15.40 11.45
CA LYS A 303 20.61 15.01 12.36
C LYS A 303 20.18 13.94 13.36
N GLY A 304 20.98 12.90 13.46
CA GLY A 304 20.74 11.76 14.34
C GLY A 304 19.70 10.77 13.82
N ASP A 305 18.97 11.09 12.74
CA ASP A 305 18.01 10.17 12.15
C ASP A 305 18.72 8.98 11.51
N PHE A 306 18.05 7.81 11.51
CA PHE A 306 18.59 6.54 11.05
C PHE A 306 17.46 5.58 10.63
N TYR A 307 17.87 4.45 10.05
CA TYR A 307 17.02 3.27 9.88
C TYR A 307 17.85 2.04 10.27
N VAL A 308 17.41 1.31 11.29
CA VAL A 308 18.03 0.04 11.69
C VAL A 308 18.14 -0.93 10.51
N MET A 309 19.05 -1.87 10.65
CA MET A 309 19.23 -2.93 9.68
C MET A 309 17.95 -3.74 9.45
N HIS A 310 17.55 -3.88 8.20
CA HIS A 310 16.36 -4.60 7.75
C HIS A 310 16.55 -5.14 6.34
N SER A 311 15.60 -5.96 5.87
CA SER A 311 15.50 -6.42 4.49
C SER A 311 14.14 -5.97 3.95
N ASP A 312 14.14 -5.36 2.77
CA ASP A 312 12.91 -4.86 2.14
C ASP A 312 11.96 -5.98 1.73
N ASN A 313 12.50 -7.19 1.53
CA ASN A 313 11.75 -8.42 1.31
C ASN A 313 12.26 -9.58 2.17
N SER A 314 12.10 -9.44 3.49
CA SER A 314 12.42 -10.49 4.46
C SER A 314 11.54 -11.74 4.34
N TRP A 315 12.03 -12.86 4.87
CA TRP A 315 11.25 -14.09 5.03
C TRP A 315 10.01 -13.87 5.91
N ALA A 316 8.92 -14.55 5.56
CA ALA A 316 7.73 -14.64 6.42
C ALA A 316 8.06 -15.43 7.70
N LYS A 317 7.42 -15.08 8.82
CA LYS A 317 7.63 -15.77 10.10
C LYS A 317 6.84 -17.08 10.11
N GLY A 318 7.47 -18.21 10.43
CA GLY A 318 6.76 -19.49 10.61
C GLY A 318 7.67 -20.70 10.46
N GLU A 319 7.11 -21.90 10.65
CA GLU A 319 7.84 -23.19 10.60
C GLU A 319 8.37 -23.54 9.19
N HIS A 320 8.00 -22.76 8.17
CA HIS A 320 8.47 -22.92 6.80
C HIS A 320 8.95 -21.58 6.24
N LEU A 321 10.27 -21.34 6.30
CA LEU A 321 10.99 -20.23 5.65
C LEU A 321 11.03 -20.41 4.12
N THR A 322 9.87 -20.68 3.52
CA THR A 322 9.73 -20.96 2.08
C THR A 322 9.01 -19.84 1.35
N LYS A 323 8.61 -18.78 2.07
CA LYS A 323 7.86 -17.65 1.52
C LYS A 323 8.41 -16.31 1.99
N ARG A 324 8.36 -15.35 1.08
CA ARG A 324 8.70 -13.96 1.31
C ARG A 324 7.46 -13.16 1.71
N LYS A 325 7.66 -12.02 2.40
CA LYS A 325 6.55 -11.18 2.90
C LYS A 325 5.89 -10.31 1.85
N ASN A 326 6.60 -9.96 0.78
CA ASN A 326 6.09 -9.08 -0.28
C ASN A 326 6.68 -9.45 -1.66
N TYR A 327 6.19 -8.80 -2.71
CA TYR A 327 6.68 -9.01 -4.08
C TYR A 327 7.92 -8.17 -4.44
N ARG A 328 8.51 -7.41 -3.49
CA ARG A 328 9.64 -6.52 -3.82
C ARG A 328 10.85 -7.37 -4.21
N SER A 329 11.32 -7.19 -5.43
CA SER A 329 12.44 -7.93 -6.00
C SER A 329 13.69 -7.06 -6.02
N TYR A 330 13.56 -5.83 -6.50
CA TYR A 330 14.66 -4.85 -6.50
C TYR A 330 14.20 -3.53 -5.91
N THR A 331 15.12 -2.86 -5.23
CA THR A 331 14.93 -1.52 -4.70
C THR A 331 15.88 -0.58 -5.43
N ALA A 332 15.34 0.52 -5.96
CA ALA A 332 16.13 1.56 -6.59
C ALA A 332 15.99 2.87 -5.81
N ILE A 333 17.11 3.42 -5.36
CA ILE A 333 17.19 4.63 -4.55
C ILE A 333 18.01 5.69 -5.29
N LEU A 334 17.39 6.83 -5.60
CA LEU A 334 18.07 8.01 -6.14
C LEU A 334 18.24 9.05 -5.03
N TYR A 335 19.49 9.45 -4.79
CA TYR A 335 19.85 10.44 -3.79
C TYR A 335 19.85 11.86 -4.34
N CYS A 336 19.41 12.80 -3.50
CA CYS A 336 19.15 14.19 -3.89
C CYS A 336 20.04 15.20 -3.14
N ASN A 337 21.12 14.77 -2.48
CA ASN A 337 21.82 15.60 -1.49
C ASN A 337 23.06 16.30 -2.05
N ASP A 338 22.91 17.60 -2.32
CA ASP A 338 24.02 18.44 -2.80
C ASP A 338 25.10 18.59 -1.73
N ASN A 339 26.36 18.54 -2.16
CA ASN A 339 27.54 18.73 -1.30
C ASN A 339 27.56 17.80 -0.06
N TRP A 340 27.06 16.58 -0.22
CA TRP A 340 27.16 15.53 0.80
C TRP A 340 28.56 14.92 0.79
N SER A 341 29.22 14.91 1.95
CA SER A 341 30.51 14.26 2.16
C SER A 341 30.37 13.06 3.10
N ASP A 342 31.45 12.30 3.28
CA ASP A 342 31.39 11.07 4.05
C ASP A 342 31.27 11.37 5.56
N GLU A 343 31.76 12.54 5.99
CA GLU A 343 31.66 13.06 7.36
C GLU A 343 30.24 13.46 7.77
N ASP A 344 29.34 13.68 6.80
CA ASP A 344 27.92 13.93 7.07
C ASP A 344 27.18 12.67 7.56
N GLY A 345 27.79 11.48 7.44
CA GLY A 345 27.17 10.20 7.77
C GLY A 345 26.04 9.86 6.79
N GLY A 346 24.97 9.24 7.30
CA GLY A 346 23.78 8.96 6.48
C GLY A 346 23.98 7.90 5.39
N ALA A 347 25.07 7.12 5.45
CA ALA A 347 25.38 6.11 4.46
C ALA A 347 24.31 5.00 4.45
N LEU A 348 23.96 4.51 3.25
CA LEU A 348 23.28 3.24 3.12
C LEU A 348 24.33 2.13 3.23
N ARG A 349 24.26 1.34 4.29
CA ARG A 349 25.15 0.20 4.50
C ARG A 349 24.46 -1.06 4.00
N ILE A 350 25.07 -1.75 3.04
CA ILE A 350 24.53 -2.98 2.41
C ILE A 350 25.44 -4.15 2.77
N TYR A 351 24.84 -5.25 3.25
CA TYR A 351 25.55 -6.49 3.58
C TYR A 351 25.42 -7.48 2.41
N SER A 352 26.46 -7.66 1.61
CA SER A 352 26.36 -8.37 0.31
C SER A 352 26.10 -9.88 0.42
N ASP A 353 26.38 -10.49 1.56
CA ASP A 353 26.22 -11.93 1.83
C ASP A 353 24.89 -12.26 2.55
N SER A 354 23.94 -11.33 2.55
CA SER A 354 22.76 -11.38 3.42
C SER A 354 21.45 -11.85 2.77
N THR A 355 21.44 -12.19 1.48
CA THR A 355 20.20 -12.62 0.78
C THR A 355 19.55 -13.86 1.39
N GLU A 356 20.39 -14.73 1.96
CA GLU A 356 20.01 -16.00 2.59
C GLU A 356 19.86 -15.90 4.12
N TRP A 357 20.04 -14.71 4.72
CA TRP A 357 19.85 -14.58 6.16
C TRP A 357 18.36 -14.75 6.52
N GLU A 358 18.09 -15.58 7.53
CA GLU A 358 16.74 -15.77 8.05
C GLU A 358 16.27 -14.53 8.80
N SER A 359 17.19 -13.90 9.55
CA SER A 359 16.97 -12.67 10.27
C SER A 359 18.07 -11.66 10.01
N CYS A 360 17.72 -10.39 9.85
CA CYS A 360 18.72 -9.33 9.89
C CYS A 360 19.47 -9.29 11.23
N LYS A 361 18.92 -9.87 12.30
CA LYS A 361 19.63 -10.00 13.59
C LYS A 361 20.84 -10.94 13.52
N ASP A 362 20.99 -11.70 12.45
CA ASP A 362 22.08 -12.66 12.27
C ASP A 362 23.39 -12.00 11.80
N ALA A 363 23.37 -10.69 11.53
CA ALA A 363 24.57 -9.95 11.16
C ALA A 363 25.63 -10.07 12.25
N LYS A 364 26.84 -10.47 11.85
CA LYS A 364 27.99 -10.57 12.73
C LYS A 364 28.79 -9.28 12.66
N PRO A 365 29.56 -8.92 13.70
CA PRO A 365 30.52 -7.81 13.61
C PRO A 365 31.52 -7.96 12.46
N THR A 366 31.71 -9.18 11.95
CA THR A 366 32.60 -9.53 10.84
C THR A 366 31.89 -9.64 9.50
N SER A 367 30.58 -9.35 9.42
CA SER A 367 29.86 -9.40 8.14
C SER A 367 30.40 -8.32 7.21
N ASP A 368 30.68 -8.70 5.97
CA ASP A 368 31.16 -7.77 4.96
C ASP A 368 30.05 -6.79 4.57
N TYR A 369 30.39 -5.51 4.50
CA TYR A 369 29.43 -4.48 4.12
C TYR A 369 30.06 -3.46 3.18
N THR A 370 29.19 -2.80 2.40
CA THR A 370 29.54 -1.66 1.56
C THR A 370 28.72 -0.45 1.97
N ASP A 371 29.39 0.66 2.26
CA ASP A 371 28.74 1.94 2.55
C ASP A 371 28.57 2.76 1.26
N VAL A 372 27.34 3.16 0.98
CA VAL A 372 26.98 4.02 -0.15
C VAL A 372 26.49 5.38 0.36
N PHE A 373 27.35 6.39 0.25
CA PHE A 373 27.02 7.76 0.68
C PHE A 373 25.97 8.41 -0.22
N PRO A 374 25.01 9.16 0.35
CA PRO A 374 23.81 9.61 -0.35
C PRO A 374 24.03 10.88 -1.19
N ARG A 375 25.03 10.91 -2.07
CA ARG A 375 25.40 12.10 -2.87
C ARG A 375 24.37 12.40 -3.98
N ASN A 376 24.13 13.67 -4.31
CA ASN A 376 23.17 14.05 -5.35
C ASN A 376 23.44 13.37 -6.70
N GLY A 377 22.40 12.76 -7.27
CA GLY A 377 22.43 12.03 -8.53
C GLY A 377 22.97 10.61 -8.39
N ARG A 378 23.40 10.16 -7.20
CA ARG A 378 23.78 8.75 -7.02
C ARG A 378 22.53 7.88 -7.00
N LEU A 379 22.51 6.88 -7.88
CA LEU A 379 21.48 5.86 -7.94
C LEU A 379 22.05 4.53 -7.41
N VAL A 380 21.32 3.85 -6.56
CA VAL A 380 21.64 2.48 -6.11
C VAL A 380 20.50 1.58 -6.51
N ILE A 381 20.79 0.44 -7.12
CA ILE A 381 19.82 -0.61 -7.39
C ILE A 381 20.31 -1.86 -6.68
N PHE A 382 19.48 -2.47 -5.84
CA PHE A 382 19.86 -3.65 -5.08
C PHE A 382 18.71 -4.65 -4.94
N ASP A 383 19.04 -5.93 -4.79
CA ASP A 383 18.09 -7.00 -4.48
C ASP A 383 17.44 -6.69 -3.13
N SER A 384 16.10 -6.64 -3.11
CA SER A 384 15.32 -6.29 -1.91
C SER A 384 15.49 -7.28 -0.78
N LYS A 385 16.05 -8.47 -1.04
CA LYS A 385 16.38 -9.48 -0.03
C LYS A 385 17.58 -9.07 0.81
N LEU A 386 18.50 -8.24 0.29
CA LEU A 386 19.69 -7.81 1.01
C LEU A 386 19.33 -7.04 2.29
N ALA A 387 19.96 -7.44 3.39
CA ALA A 387 19.98 -6.68 4.62
C ALA A 387 20.76 -5.37 4.43
N HIS A 388 20.20 -4.29 4.94
CA HIS A 388 20.79 -2.96 4.86
C HIS A 388 20.30 -2.04 5.98
N SER A 389 21.09 -1.02 6.31
CA SER A 389 20.75 0.04 7.27
C SER A 389 20.99 1.43 6.66
N VAL A 390 20.35 2.45 7.25
CA VAL A 390 20.75 3.85 7.04
C VAL A 390 21.47 4.30 8.31
N GLU A 391 22.78 4.51 8.18
CA GLU A 391 23.62 5.01 9.26
C GLU A 391 23.19 6.43 9.68
N LYS A 392 23.53 6.82 10.91
CA LYS A 392 23.11 8.11 11.45
C LYS A 392 23.63 9.27 10.60
N VAL A 393 22.77 10.27 10.36
CA VAL A 393 23.20 11.58 9.86
C VAL A 393 23.91 12.32 11.00
N LEU A 394 25.12 12.81 10.76
CA LEU A 394 25.97 13.39 11.80
C LEU A 394 25.93 14.92 11.83
N THR A 395 25.47 15.54 10.74
CA THR A 395 25.39 17.00 10.59
C THR A 395 23.94 17.48 10.54
N ASP A 396 23.73 18.80 10.57
CA ASP A 396 22.40 19.41 10.47
C ASP A 396 21.87 19.48 9.01
N LYS A 397 22.56 18.84 8.05
CA LYS A 397 22.07 18.70 6.68
C LYS A 397 20.90 17.73 6.62
N GLU A 398 19.94 18.00 5.74
CA GLU A 398 18.83 17.09 5.47
C GLU A 398 19.22 16.07 4.38
N ARG A 399 19.11 14.77 4.68
CA ARG A 399 19.30 13.68 3.72
C ARG A 399 17.96 13.30 3.09
N HIS A 400 17.86 13.52 1.79
CA HIS A 400 16.76 13.20 0.91
C HIS A 400 17.06 12.01 0.00
N ALA A 401 16.06 11.17 -0.22
CA ALA A 401 16.11 10.10 -1.21
C ALA A 401 14.73 9.81 -1.80
N LEU A 402 14.73 9.39 -3.06
CA LEU A 402 13.58 8.87 -3.79
C LEU A 402 13.76 7.37 -4.00
N THR A 403 12.77 6.56 -3.61
CA THR A 403 12.83 5.10 -3.64
C THR A 403 11.68 4.52 -4.44
N VAL A 404 11.96 3.56 -5.32
CA VAL A 404 10.95 2.70 -5.92
C VAL A 404 11.28 1.25 -5.60
N TRP A 405 10.27 0.49 -5.17
CA TRP A 405 10.37 -0.95 -5.01
C TRP A 405 9.78 -1.64 -6.23
N ILE A 406 10.66 -2.19 -7.05
CA ILE A 406 10.30 -2.94 -8.25
C ILE A 406 9.80 -4.31 -7.81
N LEU A 407 8.60 -4.65 -8.27
CA LEU A 407 7.90 -5.85 -7.83
C LEU A 407 8.12 -6.98 -8.82
N ARG A 408 8.09 -8.22 -8.35
CA ARG A 408 8.11 -9.44 -9.16
C ARG A 408 7.01 -10.39 -8.70
N PRO A 409 5.76 -10.21 -9.19
CA PRO A 409 4.61 -11.05 -8.86
C PRO A 409 4.70 -12.51 -9.34
N THR A 410 5.89 -12.97 -9.74
CA THR A 410 6.21 -14.37 -10.03
C THR A 410 7.03 -15.02 -8.90
N GLU A 411 7.62 -14.26 -7.97
CA GLU A 411 8.37 -14.84 -6.84
C GLU A 411 7.42 -15.40 -5.78
N GLN A 412 7.86 -16.47 -5.10
CA GLN A 412 7.20 -17.25 -4.03
C GLN A 412 5.86 -16.69 -3.54
N SER A 413 4.79 -17.49 -3.61
CA SER A 413 3.44 -17.11 -3.13
C SER A 413 3.53 -16.32 -1.82
N VAL A 414 3.28 -15.03 -1.90
CA VAL A 414 3.52 -14.08 -0.82
C VAL A 414 2.40 -14.19 0.21
N GLU A 415 2.73 -14.17 1.50
CA GLU A 415 1.73 -14.33 2.58
C GLU A 415 0.91 -13.06 2.86
N GLY A 416 1.25 -11.94 2.23
CA GLY A 416 0.75 -10.61 2.60
C GLY A 416 1.58 -10.03 3.75
N GLU A 417 1.85 -8.72 3.72
CA GLU A 417 2.41 -8.06 4.90
C GLU A 417 1.31 -7.93 5.95
N VAL A 418 1.43 -8.66 7.07
CA VAL A 418 0.67 -8.33 8.28
C VAL A 418 1.27 -7.03 8.80
N VAL A 419 0.62 -5.90 8.50
CA VAL A 419 1.03 -4.61 9.04
C VAL A 419 0.74 -4.62 10.54
N ASP A 420 1.74 -4.48 11.41
CA ASP A 420 1.48 -4.19 12.83
C ASP A 420 0.94 -2.75 12.93
N VAL A 421 -0.30 -2.56 13.37
CA VAL A 421 -0.85 -1.22 13.65
C VAL A 421 -0.25 -0.74 14.98
N PRO A 422 0.47 0.40 15.00
CA PRO A 422 0.72 1.08 16.26
C PRO A 422 -0.63 1.51 16.86
N PRO A 423 -0.79 1.43 18.19
CA PRO A 423 -2.07 1.69 18.88
C PRO A 423 -2.69 3.06 18.56
#